data_AF-A0A920H6C5-F1
#
_entry.id   AF-A0A920H6C5-F1
#
_cell.length_a   1.000
_cell.length_b   1.000
_cell.length_c   1.000
_cell.angle_alpha   90.00
_cell.angle_beta   90.00
_cell.angle_gamma   90.00
#
_symmetry.space_group_name_H-M   'P 1'
#
loop_
_entity.id
_entity.type
_entity.pdbx_description
1 polymer ?
#
loop_
_entity_poly.entity_id
_entity_poly.type
_entity_poly.pdbx_seq_one_letter_code
_entity_poly.pdbx_strand_id
1 'polypeptide(L)'
;MKLRGTIILMARRALEGITVDKELLHMKQELMPKYAKLIYNGYWWSPERNALQGLINESQNKVSGHVKLRLIKGNVIILGRKSENSIYNADLSTFEDDMGEYNQKMQRVLLS
;
A
#
# COMPACT_ATOMS: atom_id res chain seq x y z
N MET A 1 3.75 8.53 -24.20
CA MET A 1 3.23 7.25 -23.68
C MET A 1 3.57 6.96 -22.21
N LYS A 2 4.70 7.44 -21.64
CA LYS A 2 5.13 7.14 -20.25
C LYS A 2 4.26 7.71 -19.11
N LEU A 3 3.52 8.81 -19.31
CA LEU A 3 2.79 9.48 -18.21
C LEU A 3 1.63 8.67 -17.61
N ARG A 4 0.87 7.93 -18.42
CA ARG A 4 -0.36 7.25 -17.94
C ARG A 4 -0.06 6.15 -16.93
N GLY A 5 0.96 5.33 -17.19
CA GLY A 5 1.38 4.27 -16.28
C GLY A 5 1.90 4.82 -14.94
N THR A 6 2.68 5.90 -14.97
CA THR A 6 3.20 6.55 -13.76
C THR A 6 2.09 7.12 -12.88
N ILE A 7 1.09 7.78 -13.48
CA ILE A 7 -0.07 8.33 -12.75
C ILE A 7 -0.82 7.20 -12.04
N ILE A 8 -1.15 6.12 -12.75
CA ILE A 8 -1.89 4.99 -12.19
C ILE A 8 -1.10 4.31 -11.07
N LEU A 9 0.20 4.08 -11.27
CA LEU A 9 1.06 3.46 -10.27
C LEU A 9 1.15 4.31 -9.00
N MET A 10 1.32 5.62 -9.14
CA MET A 10 1.40 6.53 -7.99
C MET A 10 0.07 6.63 -7.26
N ALA A 11 -1.05 6.74 -7.98
CA ALA A 11 -2.38 6.73 -7.38
C ALA A 11 -2.64 5.43 -6.61
N ARG A 12 -2.31 4.28 -7.21
CA ARG A 12 -2.55 2.97 -6.59
C ARG A 12 -1.70 2.79 -5.34
N ARG A 13 -0.39 3.12 -5.39
CA ARG A 13 0.48 3.09 -4.20
C ARG A 13 0.00 4.01 -3.09
N ALA A 14 -0.51 5.19 -3.45
CA ALA A 14 -1.08 6.12 -2.49
C ALA A 14 -2.29 5.52 -1.76
N LEU A 15 -3.18 4.85 -2.50
CA LEU A 15 -4.36 4.21 -1.94
C LEU A 15 -4.00 2.98 -1.10
N GLU A 16 -3.09 2.13 -1.59
CA GLU A 16 -2.58 0.97 -0.83
C GLU A 16 -2.02 1.38 0.53
N GLY A 17 -1.34 2.52 0.62
CA GLY A 17 -0.79 3.02 1.87
C GLY A 17 -1.80 3.39 2.95
N ILE A 18 -3.10 3.46 2.63
CA ILE A 18 -4.17 3.69 3.61
C ILE A 18 -5.14 2.50 3.76
N THR A 19 -5.08 1.50 2.87
CA THR A 19 -6.03 0.36 2.88
C THR A 19 -5.37 -1.00 3.12
N VAL A 20 -4.04 -1.11 2.96
CA VAL A 20 -3.30 -2.37 3.09
C VAL A 20 -2.48 -2.33 4.38
N ASP A 21 -2.51 -3.44 5.12
CA ASP A 21 -1.65 -3.64 6.28
C ASP A 21 -0.17 -3.47 5.92
N LYS A 22 0.61 -2.94 6.86
CA LYS A 22 2.01 -2.58 6.63
C LYS A 22 2.89 -3.80 6.30
N GLU A 23 2.71 -4.90 7.02
CA GLU A 23 3.53 -6.11 6.82
C GLU A 23 3.16 -6.78 5.49
N LEU A 24 1.87 -6.82 5.17
CA LEU A 24 1.40 -7.30 3.87
C LEU A 24 1.93 -6.43 2.72
N LEU A 25 1.97 -5.10 2.89
CA LEU A 25 2.52 -4.19 1.89
C LEU A 25 4.02 -4.41 1.70
N HIS A 26 4.78 -4.58 2.78
CA HIS A 26 6.22 -4.90 2.73
C HIS A 26 6.49 -6.22 2.00
N MET A 27 5.78 -7.28 2.38
CA MET A 27 5.87 -8.59 1.73
C MET A 27 5.57 -8.49 0.23
N LYS A 28 4.52 -7.75 -0.14
CA LYS A 28 4.21 -7.49 -1.56
C LYS A 28 5.37 -6.80 -2.26
N GLN A 29 5.94 -5.74 -1.70
CA GLN A 29 7.06 -5.02 -2.33
C GLN A 29 8.30 -5.90 -2.53
N GLU A 30 8.59 -6.81 -1.59
CA GLU A 30 9.71 -7.74 -1.71
C GLU A 30 9.52 -8.76 -2.86
N LEU A 31 8.28 -9.21 -3.07
CA LEU A 31 7.95 -10.20 -4.10
C LEU A 31 7.78 -9.59 -5.50
N MET A 32 7.46 -8.30 -5.61
CA MET A 32 7.22 -7.61 -6.88
C MET A 32 8.38 -7.76 -7.90
N PRO A 33 9.67 -7.63 -7.53
CA PRO A 33 10.79 -7.84 -8.46
C PRO A 33 10.85 -9.26 -9.02
N LYS A 34 10.56 -10.29 -8.20
CA LYS A 34 10.54 -11.70 -8.63
C LYS A 34 9.42 -11.92 -9.64
N TYR A 35 8.23 -11.39 -9.35
CA TYR A 35 7.08 -11.44 -10.27
C TYR A 35 7.40 -10.76 -11.61
N ALA A 36 8.02 -9.58 -11.59
CA ALA A 36 8.43 -8.86 -12.80
C ALA A 36 9.48 -9.63 -13.61
N LYS A 37 10.45 -10.27 -12.96
CA LYS A 37 11.46 -11.12 -13.60
C LYS A 37 10.85 -12.32 -14.33
N LEU A 38 9.87 -12.99 -13.73
CA LEU A 38 9.17 -14.11 -14.36
C LEU A 38 8.47 -13.68 -15.65
N ILE A 39 7.76 -12.55 -15.63
CA ILE A 39 7.11 -12.01 -16.83
C ILE A 39 8.13 -11.63 -17.89
N TYR A 40 9.20 -10.93 -17.51
CA TYR A 40 10.26 -10.51 -18.43
C TYR A 40 10.91 -11.70 -19.15
N ASN A 41 11.11 -12.81 -18.43
CA ASN A 41 11.68 -14.03 -18.96
C ASN A 41 10.68 -14.90 -19.75
N GLY A 42 9.42 -14.46 -19.93
CA GLY A 42 8.40 -15.19 -20.69
C GLY A 42 7.67 -16.30 -19.91
N TYR A 43 7.86 -16.40 -18.60
CA TYR A 43 7.16 -17.35 -17.73
C TYR A 43 5.71 -16.90 -17.42
N TRP A 44 4.95 -16.57 -18.47
CA TRP A 44 3.59 -16.07 -18.31
C TRP A 44 2.67 -17.14 -17.72
N TRP A 45 2.73 -18.39 -18.18
CA TRP A 45 1.84 -19.46 -17.69
C TRP A 45 2.46 -20.34 -16.58
N SER A 46 3.59 -19.93 -16.02
CA SER A 46 4.29 -20.77 -15.04
C SER A 46 3.53 -20.83 -13.70
N PRO A 47 3.60 -21.98 -13.00
CA PRO A 47 2.93 -22.13 -11.71
C PRO A 47 3.45 -21.14 -10.66
N GLU A 48 4.74 -20.79 -10.70
CA GLU A 48 5.35 -19.82 -9.78
C GLU A 48 4.76 -18.41 -9.98
N ARG A 49 4.54 -18.00 -11.24
CA ARG A 49 3.91 -16.71 -11.53
C ARG A 49 2.47 -16.69 -11.05
N ASN A 50 1.73 -17.78 -11.27
CA ASN A 50 0.34 -17.89 -10.83
C ASN A 50 0.20 -17.87 -9.30
N ALA A 51 1.11 -18.54 -8.57
CA ALA A 51 1.15 -18.48 -7.11
C ALA A 51 1.38 -17.05 -6.59
N LEU A 52 2.35 -16.33 -7.17
CA LEU A 52 2.60 -14.93 -6.83
C LEU A 52 1.41 -14.01 -7.19
N GLN A 53 0.73 -14.28 -8.30
CA GLN A 53 -0.49 -13.56 -8.67
C GLN A 53 -1.59 -13.73 -7.62
N GLY A 54 -1.72 -14.93 -7.02
CA GLY A 54 -2.68 -15.19 -5.95
C GLY A 54 -2.47 -14.26 -4.75
N LEU A 55 -1.23 -14.15 -4.27
CA LEU A 55 -0.88 -13.22 -3.19
C LEU A 55 -1.16 -11.76 -3.58
N ILE A 56 -0.80 -11.38 -4.81
CA ILE A 56 -1.09 -10.03 -5.31
C ILE A 56 -2.59 -9.79 -5.28
N ASN A 57 -3.41 -10.67 -5.85
CA ASN A 57 -4.86 -10.51 -5.89
C ASN A 57 -5.45 -10.35 -4.49
N GLU A 58 -5.04 -11.21 -3.55
CA GLU A 58 -5.51 -11.16 -2.17
C GLU A 58 -5.19 -9.83 -1.50
N SER A 59 -3.97 -9.31 -1.70
CA SER A 59 -3.56 -8.02 -1.16
C SER A 59 -4.39 -6.83 -1.66
N GLN A 60 -5.10 -6.99 -2.78
CA GLN A 60 -5.84 -5.93 -3.43
C GLN A 60 -7.34 -5.91 -3.10
N ASN A 61 -7.87 -6.94 -2.41
CA ASN A 61 -9.29 -7.10 -2.13
C ASN A 61 -9.95 -5.88 -1.46
N LYS A 62 -9.22 -5.19 -0.58
CA LYS A 62 -9.72 -4.01 0.16
C LYS A 62 -9.30 -2.67 -0.44
N VAL A 63 -8.49 -2.66 -1.50
CA VAL A 63 -7.92 -1.45 -2.10
C VAL A 63 -8.97 -0.75 -2.98
N SER A 64 -9.80 0.08 -2.35
CA SER A 64 -10.85 0.86 -3.01
C SER A 64 -10.90 2.28 -2.45
N GLY A 65 -11.10 3.28 -3.31
CA GLY A 65 -11.20 4.67 -2.88
C GLY A 65 -10.77 5.69 -3.93
N HIS A 66 -10.61 6.94 -3.50
CA HIS A 66 -10.34 8.09 -4.34
C HIS A 66 -9.01 8.74 -3.95
N VAL A 67 -8.21 9.09 -4.96
CA VAL A 67 -6.93 9.81 -4.78
C VAL A 67 -6.99 11.10 -5.57
N LYS A 68 -6.78 12.23 -4.87
CA LYS A 68 -6.71 13.55 -5.49
C LYS A 68 -5.27 13.81 -5.91
N LEU A 69 -5.05 14.08 -7.19
CA LEU A 69 -3.74 14.33 -7.77
C LEU A 69 -3.65 15.73 -8.36
N ARG A 70 -2.46 16.33 -8.32
CA ARG A 70 -2.09 17.53 -9.07
C ARG A 70 -0.98 17.17 -10.05
N LEU A 71 -1.18 17.51 -11.32
CA LEU A 71 -0.20 17.28 -12.38
C LEU A 71 0.46 18.62 -12.72
N ILE A 72 1.78 18.72 -12.55
CA ILE A 72 2.54 19.95 -12.84
C ILE A 72 3.77 19.59 -13.65
N LYS A 73 3.90 20.13 -14.88
CA LYS A 73 5.11 20.04 -15.72
C LYS A 73 5.74 18.63 -15.75
N GLY A 74 4.92 17.58 -15.88
CA GLY A 74 5.38 16.19 -15.92
C GLY A 74 5.50 15.48 -14.56
N ASN A 75 5.33 16.18 -13.45
CA ASN A 75 5.29 15.63 -12.10
C ASN A 75 3.86 15.31 -11.66
N VAL A 76 3.73 14.29 -10.81
CA VAL A 76 2.49 13.86 -10.17
C VAL A 76 2.62 14.11 -8.67
N ILE A 77 1.74 14.93 -8.11
CA ILE A 77 1.71 15.25 -6.68
C ILE A 77 0.40 14.73 -6.09
N ILE A 78 0.49 13.99 -4.98
CA ILE A 78 -0.68 13.48 -4.27
C ILE A 78 -1.17 14.56 -3.31
N LEU A 79 -2.39 15.05 -3.52
CA LEU A 79 -3.02 16.08 -2.68
C LEU A 79 -3.84 15.49 -1.53
N GLY A 80 -4.36 14.27 -1.68
CA GLY A 80 -5.20 13.65 -0.67
C GLY A 80 -5.68 12.27 -1.08
N ARG A 81 -6.17 11.50 -0.11
CA ARG A 81 -6.62 10.11 -0.25
C ARG A 81 -7.89 9.94 0.59
N LYS A 82 -8.86 9.18 0.08
CA LYS A 82 -10.09 8.83 0.81
C LYS A 82 -10.49 7.39 0.47
N SER A 83 -10.77 6.58 1.48
CA SER A 83 -11.24 5.20 1.34
C SER A 83 -12.21 4.88 2.47
N GLU A 84 -13.25 4.09 2.17
CA GLU A 84 -14.12 3.48 3.19
C GLU A 84 -13.43 2.32 3.91
N ASN A 85 -12.46 1.68 3.26
CA ASN A 85 -11.65 0.58 3.82
C ASN A 85 -10.34 1.08 4.43
N SER A 86 -10.30 2.33 4.86
CA SER A 86 -9.10 2.93 5.43
C SER A 86 -8.75 2.25 6.76
N ILE A 87 -7.55 1.69 6.88
CA ILE A 87 -7.01 1.18 8.15
C ILE A 87 -6.49 2.33 9.05
N TYR A 88 -6.44 3.55 8.51
CA TYR A 88 -6.13 4.74 9.28
C TYR A 88 -7.33 5.08 10.18
N ASN A 89 -7.13 4.96 11.49
CA ASN A 89 -8.08 5.43 12.49
C ASN A 89 -7.67 6.84 12.93
N ALA A 90 -8.48 7.84 12.59
CA ALA A 90 -8.22 9.24 12.93
C ALA A 90 -8.17 9.45 14.45
N ASP A 91 -9.01 8.75 15.20
CA ASP A 91 -9.17 8.91 16.65
C ASP A 91 -7.90 8.49 17.43
N LEU A 92 -7.13 7.53 16.90
CA LEU A 92 -5.85 7.10 17.46
C LEU A 92 -4.67 8.01 17.06
N SER A 93 -4.87 8.93 16.12
CA SER A 93 -3.80 9.73 15.48
C SER A 93 -3.84 11.21 15.83
N THR A 94 -4.91 11.68 16.46
CA THR A 94 -5.01 13.03 17.00
C THR A 94 -4.22 13.13 18.30
N PHE A 95 -3.12 13.89 18.28
CA PHE A 95 -2.44 14.36 19.48
C PHE A 95 -3.22 15.46 20.22
N GLU A 96 -4.44 15.78 19.79
CA GLU A 96 -5.19 16.95 20.26
C GLU A 96 -6.28 16.67 21.30
N ASP A 97 -6.49 15.44 21.76
CA ASP A 97 -7.28 15.19 22.99
C ASP A 97 -6.82 13.91 23.69
N ASP A 98 -5.82 14.06 24.56
CA ASP A 98 -5.51 13.09 25.61
C ASP A 98 -6.75 12.88 26.49
N MET A 99 -7.47 11.79 26.30
CA MET A 99 -8.07 10.99 27.39
C MET A 99 -8.46 9.59 26.88
N GLY A 100 -7.45 8.75 26.68
CA GLY A 100 -7.59 7.31 26.87
C GLY A 100 -7.89 6.47 25.65
N GLU A 101 -6.85 6.09 24.90
CA GLU A 101 -6.67 4.70 24.41
C GLU A 101 -5.27 4.42 23.82
N TYR A 102 -4.25 5.21 24.16
CA TYR A 102 -2.85 4.87 23.85
C TYR A 102 -2.18 4.21 25.07
N ASN A 103 -2.21 2.87 25.14
CA ASN A 103 -1.58 2.13 26.23
C ASN A 103 -0.05 2.08 26.06
N GLN A 104 0.64 3.12 26.53
CA GLN A 104 2.11 3.25 26.54
C GLN A 104 2.84 2.17 27.37
N LYS A 105 2.15 1.29 28.10
CA LYS A 105 2.82 0.31 29.00
C LYS A 105 3.48 -0.88 28.31
N MET A 106 3.25 -1.12 27.01
CA MET A 106 3.75 -2.33 26.32
C MET A 106 5.19 -2.25 25.77
N GLN A 107 5.99 -1.23 26.11
CA GLN A 107 7.35 -1.07 25.54
C GLN A 107 8.52 -1.41 26.50
N ARG A 108 8.29 -2.04 27.66
CA ARG A 108 9.36 -2.22 28.67
C ARG A 108 9.65 -3.63 29.20
N VAL A 109 9.47 -4.71 28.42
CA VAL A 109 9.80 -6.08 28.91
C VAL A 109 10.70 -6.89 27.97
N LEU A 110 11.65 -6.28 27.25
CA LEU A 110 12.65 -7.06 26.49
C LEU A 110 14.11 -6.61 26.68
N LEU A 111 14.43 -5.98 27.82
CA LEU A 111 15.81 -5.78 28.26
C LEU A 111 15.92 -5.85 29.79
N SER A 112 16.01 -7.08 30.30
CA SER A 112 16.72 -7.44 31.54
C SER A 112 17.12 -8.90 31.47
#